data_AF-A0A2N7Z9C4-F1
#
_entry.id   AF-A0A2N7Z9C4-F1
#
_cell.length_a   1.000
_cell.length_b   1.000
_cell.length_c   1.000
_cell.angle_alpha   90.00
_cell.angle_beta   90.00
_cell.angle_gamma   90.00
#
_symmetry.space_group_name_H-M   'P 1'
#
loop_
_entity.id
_entity.type
_entity.pdbx_description
1 polymer ?
#
loop_
_entity_poly.entity_id
_entity_poly.type
_entity_poly.pdbx_seq_one_letter_code
_entity_poly.pdbx_strand_id
1 'polypeptide(L)'
;MKKKELCYICGAPDALSYYQGRSETIRVKNMERRIDNLSGWECEVCGDGFWDPENDSADRYGKAKEELILAFRQIIGAEIKRIRRKLHLTQKEAVELLSGGGHNAFSRYERGELLAPKPLVLLMRLLDRHPHLLADAKTLAEGADMRGAFTYIKHDNAETLKVS
;
A
#
# COMPACT_ATOMS: atom_id res chain seq x y z
N MET A 1 -40.10 -1.15 8.77
CA MET A 1 -39.18 -2.07 8.05
C MET A 1 -39.20 -1.66 6.59
N LYS A 2 -38.06 -1.31 5.98
CA LYS A 2 -38.01 -0.91 4.55
C LYS A 2 -38.42 -2.11 3.68
N LYS A 3 -39.09 -1.88 2.54
CA LYS A 3 -39.52 -2.96 1.63
C LYS A 3 -38.29 -3.57 0.95
N LYS A 4 -38.32 -4.87 0.63
CA LYS A 4 -37.30 -5.48 -0.23
C LYS A 4 -37.32 -4.87 -1.63
N GLU A 5 -36.16 -4.76 -2.25
CA GLU A 5 -35.96 -4.15 -3.57
C GLU A 5 -35.25 -5.11 -4.54
N LEU A 6 -35.25 -4.74 -5.82
CA LEU A 6 -34.43 -5.37 -6.85
C LEU A 6 -32.94 -5.19 -6.52
N CYS A 7 -32.15 -6.25 -6.64
CA CYS A 7 -30.70 -6.14 -6.50
C CYS A 7 -30.08 -5.47 -7.74
N TYR A 8 -29.36 -4.34 -7.55
CA TYR A 8 -28.69 -3.61 -8.64
C TYR A 8 -27.43 -4.30 -9.18
N ILE A 9 -26.94 -5.35 -8.52
CA ILE A 9 -25.73 -6.07 -8.93
C ILE A 9 -26.05 -7.32 -9.74
N CYS A 10 -26.93 -8.19 -9.23
CA CYS A 10 -27.26 -9.46 -9.90
C CYS A 10 -28.65 -9.48 -10.56
N GLY A 11 -29.47 -8.43 -10.38
CA GLY A 11 -30.81 -8.34 -10.98
C GLY A 11 -31.88 -9.21 -10.31
N ALA A 12 -31.58 -9.85 -9.17
CA ALA A 12 -32.56 -10.65 -8.44
C ALA A 12 -33.72 -9.79 -7.90
N PRO A 13 -34.99 -10.11 -8.21
CA PRO A 13 -36.15 -9.36 -7.73
C PRO A 13 -36.38 -9.61 -6.23
N ASP A 14 -36.81 -8.58 -5.49
CA ASP A 14 -37.13 -8.64 -4.06
C ASP A 14 -36.03 -9.29 -3.19
N ALA A 15 -34.77 -9.17 -3.60
CA ALA A 15 -33.63 -9.84 -2.97
C ALA A 15 -32.80 -8.90 -2.09
N LEU A 16 -32.93 -7.58 -2.27
CA LEU A 16 -32.20 -6.58 -1.50
C LEU A 16 -32.94 -6.27 -0.20
N SER A 17 -32.37 -6.71 0.92
CA SER A 17 -32.96 -6.60 2.26
C SER A 17 -32.26 -5.54 3.11
N TYR A 18 -33.05 -4.68 3.75
CA TYR A 18 -32.52 -3.67 4.67
C TYR A 18 -32.22 -4.26 6.05
N TYR A 19 -31.05 -3.94 6.61
CA TYR A 19 -30.67 -4.26 7.98
C TYR A 19 -30.32 -3.00 8.77
N GLN A 20 -30.46 -3.10 10.10
CA GLN A 20 -30.13 -2.04 11.05
C GLN A 20 -29.52 -2.65 12.31
N GLY A 21 -28.55 -1.96 12.91
CA GLY A 21 -27.95 -2.39 14.17
C GLY A 21 -26.87 -3.47 14.03
N ARG A 22 -26.43 -3.80 12.81
CA ARG A 22 -25.38 -4.82 12.61
C ARG A 22 -24.04 -4.26 13.09
N SER A 23 -23.21 -5.13 13.64
CA SER A 23 -21.84 -4.77 14.00
C SER A 23 -20.87 -5.49 13.08
N GLU A 24 -19.87 -4.77 12.59
CA GLU A 24 -18.85 -5.30 11.68
C GLU A 24 -17.46 -5.13 12.28
N THR A 25 -16.56 -6.08 11.98
CA THR A 25 -15.15 -5.99 12.38
C THR A 25 -14.28 -5.90 11.14
N ILE A 26 -13.67 -4.73 10.93
CA ILE A 26 -12.73 -4.50 9.84
C ILE A 26 -11.35 -5.00 10.26
N ARG A 27 -10.67 -5.68 9.32
CA ARG A 27 -9.28 -6.14 9.49
C ARG A 27 -8.37 -5.53 8.45
N VAL A 28 -7.29 -4.90 8.90
CA VAL A 28 -6.21 -4.38 8.04
C VAL A 28 -4.88 -4.83 8.62
N LYS A 29 -4.13 -5.69 7.91
CA LYS A 29 -2.77 -6.12 8.29
C LYS A 29 -2.65 -6.55 9.77
N ASN A 30 -3.57 -7.42 10.22
CA ASN A 30 -3.69 -7.95 11.59
C ASN A 30 -4.11 -6.94 12.66
N MET A 31 -4.48 -5.72 12.28
CA MET A 31 -5.15 -4.78 13.15
C MET A 31 -6.65 -4.86 12.92
N GLU A 32 -7.42 -4.76 13.99
CA GLU A 32 -8.87 -4.90 13.94
C GLU A 32 -9.57 -3.67 14.52
N ARG A 33 -10.71 -3.29 13.92
CA ARG A 33 -11.60 -2.27 14.45
C ARG A 33 -13.04 -2.74 14.30
N ARG A 34 -13.74 -2.81 15.44
CA ARG A 34 -15.17 -3.07 15.47
C ARG A 34 -15.95 -1.76 15.34
N ILE A 35 -17.03 -1.80 14.56
CA ILE A 35 -17.97 -0.71 14.38
C ILE A 35 -19.37 -1.29 14.63
N ASP A 36 -20.06 -0.72 15.60
CA ASP A 36 -21.41 -1.14 15.97
C ASP A 36 -22.47 -0.29 15.24
N ASN A 37 -23.71 -0.74 15.31
CA ASN A 37 -24.88 0.01 14.85
C ASN A 37 -24.80 0.47 13.39
N LEU A 38 -24.30 -0.37 12.50
CA LEU A 38 -24.31 -0.14 11.06
C LEU A 38 -25.65 -0.57 10.46
N SER A 39 -26.06 0.17 9.43
CA SER A 39 -27.29 -0.09 8.69
C SER A 39 -27.02 0.02 7.19
N GLY A 40 -27.78 -0.74 6.41
CA GLY A 40 -27.58 -0.82 4.98
C GLY A 40 -28.45 -1.87 4.34
N TRP A 41 -28.08 -2.23 3.13
CA TRP A 41 -28.78 -3.17 2.28
C TRP A 41 -27.85 -4.31 1.91
N GLU A 42 -28.37 -5.54 1.93
CA GLU A 42 -27.64 -6.76 1.58
C GLU A 42 -28.53 -7.62 0.69
N CYS A 43 -27.99 -8.13 -0.41
CA CYS A 43 -28.67 -9.04 -1.30
C CYS A 43 -28.59 -10.46 -0.76
N GLU A 44 -29.73 -11.11 -0.52
CA GLU A 44 -29.80 -12.49 -0.02
C GLU A 44 -29.35 -13.54 -1.05
N VAL A 45 -29.16 -13.15 -2.32
CA VAL A 45 -28.75 -14.04 -3.41
C VAL A 45 -27.25 -13.97 -3.71
N CYS A 46 -26.71 -12.77 -3.95
CA CYS A 46 -25.29 -12.59 -4.30
C CYS A 46 -24.40 -12.14 -3.14
N GLY A 47 -24.98 -11.69 -2.02
CA GLY A 47 -24.24 -11.19 -0.86
C GLY A 47 -23.68 -9.77 -1.01
N ASP A 48 -23.86 -9.12 -2.17
CA ASP A 48 -23.47 -7.72 -2.33
C ASP A 48 -24.41 -6.78 -1.57
N GLY A 49 -23.88 -5.63 -1.17
CA GLY A 49 -24.61 -4.67 -0.38
C GLY A 49 -23.99 -3.28 -0.40
N PHE A 50 -24.73 -2.33 0.16
CA PHE A 50 -24.28 -0.95 0.32
C PHE A 50 -24.81 -0.37 1.63
N TRP A 51 -24.12 0.62 2.16
CA TRP A 51 -24.52 1.31 3.40
C TRP A 51 -25.75 2.17 3.16
N ASP A 52 -26.57 2.34 4.21
CA ASP A 52 -27.77 3.19 4.12
C ASP A 52 -27.38 4.65 3.84
N PRO A 53 -27.80 5.23 2.71
CA PRO A 53 -27.40 6.59 2.33
C PRO A 53 -28.04 7.67 3.21
N GLU A 54 -29.04 7.32 4.02
CA GLU A 54 -29.75 8.24 4.91
C GLU A 54 -29.07 8.40 6.29
N ASN A 55 -27.95 7.72 6.55
CA ASN A 55 -27.23 7.82 7.82
C ASN A 55 -25.70 7.77 7.64
N ASP A 56 -24.99 7.83 8.77
CA ASP A 56 -23.52 7.94 8.83
C ASP A 56 -22.78 6.59 8.78
N SER A 57 -23.46 5.47 8.49
CA SER A 57 -22.83 4.13 8.51
C SER A 57 -21.66 4.04 7.53
N ALA A 58 -21.81 4.60 6.32
CA ALA A 58 -20.75 4.65 5.32
C ALA A 58 -19.52 5.43 5.82
N ASP A 59 -19.76 6.61 6.42
CA ASP A 59 -18.71 7.49 6.92
C ASP A 59 -17.97 6.87 8.10
N ARG A 60 -18.70 6.27 9.05
CA ARG A 60 -18.11 5.57 10.20
C ARG A 60 -17.26 4.38 9.75
N TYR A 61 -17.74 3.62 8.78
CA TYR A 61 -16.99 2.51 8.21
C TYR A 61 -15.72 2.99 7.49
N GLY A 62 -15.84 4.03 6.66
CA GLY A 62 -14.72 4.66 5.95
C GLY A 62 -13.66 5.18 6.91
N LYS A 63 -14.08 5.96 7.91
CA LYS A 63 -13.18 6.53 8.94
C LYS A 63 -12.46 5.45 9.74
N ALA A 64 -13.15 4.41 10.18
CA ALA A 64 -12.53 3.29 10.90
C ALA A 64 -11.47 2.56 10.05
N LYS A 65 -11.72 2.40 8.74
CA LYS A 65 -10.74 1.83 7.81
C LYS A 65 -9.53 2.76 7.61
N GLU A 66 -9.76 4.06 7.48
CA GLU A 66 -8.69 5.05 7.37
C GLU A 66 -7.81 5.10 8.62
N GLU A 67 -8.41 5.05 9.82
CA GLU A 67 -7.70 4.97 11.09
C GLU A 67 -6.75 3.77 11.13
N LEU A 68 -7.23 2.58 10.72
CA LEU A 68 -6.38 1.38 10.65
C LEU A 68 -5.24 1.53 9.64
N ILE A 69 -5.51 2.09 8.46
CA ILE A 69 -4.49 2.31 7.43
C ILE A 69 -3.44 3.32 7.92
N LEU A 70 -3.87 4.40 8.57
CA LEU A 70 -2.99 5.44 9.10
C LEU A 70 -2.10 4.86 10.22
N ALA A 71 -2.68 4.14 11.17
CA ALA A 71 -1.93 3.50 12.24
C ALA A 71 -0.91 2.49 11.68
N PHE A 72 -1.29 1.69 10.67
CA PHE A 72 -0.34 0.81 9.99
C PHE A 72 0.83 1.59 9.36
N ARG A 73 0.56 2.69 8.66
CA ARG A 73 1.59 3.55 8.05
C ARG A 73 2.52 4.15 9.11
N GLN A 74 1.97 4.61 10.23
CA GLN A 74 2.75 5.18 11.33
C GLN A 74 3.66 4.14 11.99
N ILE A 75 3.18 2.91 12.21
CA ILE A 75 3.98 1.81 12.76
C ILE A 75 5.15 1.48 11.83
N ILE A 76 4.89 1.32 10.52
CA ILE A 76 5.95 1.05 9.54
C ILE A 76 6.93 2.24 9.44
N GLY A 77 6.42 3.47 9.45
CA GLY A 77 7.24 4.68 9.41
C GLY A 77 8.17 4.80 10.62
N ALA A 78 7.67 4.51 11.82
CA ALA A 78 8.45 4.49 13.05
C ALA A 78 9.56 3.42 12.99
N GLU A 79 9.27 2.25 12.44
CA GLU A 79 10.24 1.17 12.30
C GLU A 79 11.34 1.52 11.28
N ILE A 80 10.98 2.10 10.14
CA ILE A 80 11.94 2.62 9.15
C ILE A 80 12.85 3.67 9.80
N LYS A 81 12.28 4.61 10.58
CA LYS A 81 13.04 5.64 11.29
C LYS A 81 14.03 5.03 12.29
N ARG A 82 13.59 4.05 13.07
CA ARG A 82 14.42 3.35 14.06
C ARG A 82 15.61 2.67 13.39
N ILE A 83 15.35 1.90 12.34
CA ILE A 83 16.38 1.17 11.59
C ILE A 83 17.36 2.14 10.94
N ARG A 84 16.87 3.17 10.26
CA ARG A 84 17.73 4.18 9.60
C ARG A 84 18.69 4.82 10.59
N ARG A 85 18.20 5.20 11.78
CA ARG A 85 19.02 5.79 12.84
C ARG A 85 20.05 4.81 13.37
N LYS A 86 19.70 3.53 13.55
CA LYS A 86 20.64 2.46 13.94
C LYS A 86 21.75 2.26 12.91
N LEU A 87 21.43 2.41 11.62
CA LEU A 87 22.39 2.35 10.52
C LEU A 87 23.19 3.65 10.34
N HIS A 88 22.97 4.66 11.19
CA HIS A 88 23.62 5.97 11.12
C HIS A 88 23.43 6.69 9.78
N LEU A 89 22.30 6.48 9.11
CA LEU A 89 21.97 7.13 7.85
C LEU A 89 21.10 8.38 8.10
N THR A 90 21.40 9.46 7.41
CA THR A 90 20.48 10.58 7.22
C THR A 90 19.32 10.16 6.29
N GLN A 91 18.23 10.94 6.26
CA GLN A 91 17.13 10.68 5.33
C GLN A 91 17.60 10.79 3.87
N LYS A 92 18.49 11.75 3.57
CA LYS A 92 19.07 11.97 2.24
C LYS A 92 19.89 10.77 1.78
N GLU A 93 20.84 10.31 2.62
CA GLU A 93 21.66 9.13 2.29
C GLU A 93 20.80 7.88 2.10
N ALA A 94 19.76 7.70 2.94
CA ALA A 94 18.87 6.56 2.80
C ALA A 94 18.05 6.62 1.50
N VAL A 95 17.66 7.82 1.03
CA VAL A 95 17.01 7.99 -0.26
C VAL A 95 17.93 7.56 -1.39
N GLU A 96 19.13 8.15 -1.43
CA GLU A 96 20.16 7.93 -2.46
C GLU A 96 20.58 6.47 -2.53
N LEU A 97 20.75 5.81 -1.38
CA LEU A 97 21.24 4.45 -1.29
C LEU A 97 20.17 3.37 -1.51
N LEU A 98 18.98 3.53 -0.90
CA LEU A 98 18.06 2.39 -0.70
C LEU A 98 16.74 2.49 -1.46
N SER A 99 16.28 3.69 -1.81
CA SER A 99 14.93 3.87 -2.37
C SER A 99 14.92 4.39 -3.81
N GLY A 100 15.91 5.20 -4.21
CA GLY A 100 15.90 5.91 -5.49
C GLY A 100 14.69 6.84 -5.67
N GLY A 101 13.94 7.13 -4.61
CA GLY A 101 12.77 8.00 -4.64
C GLY A 101 13.14 9.49 -4.64
N GLY A 102 12.13 10.36 -4.61
CA GLY A 102 12.36 11.79 -4.43
C GLY A 102 13.05 12.11 -3.10
N HIS A 103 13.78 13.22 -3.04
CA HIS A 103 14.57 13.67 -1.87
C HIS A 103 13.82 13.67 -0.52
N ASN A 104 12.48 13.74 -0.51
CA ASN A 104 11.65 13.74 0.70
C ASN A 104 11.00 12.38 1.04
N ALA A 105 11.32 11.30 0.32
CA ALA A 105 10.63 10.01 0.45
C ALA A 105 10.70 9.46 1.88
N PHE A 106 11.89 9.35 2.47
CA PHE A 106 12.06 8.90 3.85
C PHE A 106 11.34 9.80 4.86
N SER A 107 11.32 11.11 4.63
CA SER A 107 10.59 12.05 5.47
C SER A 107 9.09 11.75 5.51
N ARG A 108 8.49 11.44 4.35
CA ARG A 108 7.07 11.10 4.21
C ARG A 108 6.76 9.70 4.75
N TYR A 109 7.65 8.74 4.54
CA TYR A 109 7.52 7.39 5.10
C TYR A 109 7.53 7.42 6.62
N GLU A 110 8.51 8.13 7.21
CA GLU A 110 8.67 8.21 8.67
C GLU A 110 7.53 8.93 9.38
N ARG A 111 6.82 9.84 8.70
CA ARG A 111 5.59 10.49 9.20
C ARG A 111 4.31 9.70 8.94
N GLY A 112 4.38 8.60 8.18
CA GLY A 112 3.22 7.82 7.78
C GLY A 112 2.33 8.50 6.72
N GLU A 113 2.79 9.59 6.12
CA GLU A 113 2.08 10.30 5.03
C GLU A 113 2.04 9.48 3.76
N LEU A 114 3.07 8.64 3.54
CA LEU A 114 3.17 7.73 2.42
C LEU A 114 3.61 6.36 2.93
N LEU A 115 3.03 5.30 2.38
CA LEU A 115 3.47 3.94 2.69
C LEU A 115 4.78 3.66 1.95
N ALA A 116 5.79 3.21 2.69
CA ALA A 116 7.04 2.73 2.10
C ALA A 116 6.79 1.47 1.24
N PRO A 117 7.42 1.34 0.06
CA PRO A 117 7.32 0.13 -0.75
C PRO A 117 7.72 -1.12 0.02
N LYS A 118 7.00 -2.23 -0.19
CA LYS A 118 7.27 -3.51 0.49
C LYS A 118 8.74 -3.97 0.36
N PRO A 119 9.41 -3.86 -0.81
CA PRO A 119 10.83 -4.23 -0.92
C PRO A 119 11.75 -3.38 -0.04
N LEU A 120 11.49 -2.08 0.07
CA LEU A 120 12.26 -1.18 0.95
C LEU A 120 12.11 -1.58 2.42
N VAL A 121 10.89 -1.87 2.87
CA VAL A 121 10.63 -2.34 4.25
C VAL A 121 11.38 -3.64 4.51
N LEU A 122 11.39 -4.58 3.55
CA LEU A 122 12.12 -5.84 3.67
C LEU A 122 13.64 -5.62 3.77
N LEU A 123 14.21 -4.81 2.88
CA LEU A 123 15.63 -4.48 2.86
C LEU A 123 16.07 -3.82 4.18
N MET A 124 15.31 -2.82 4.66
CA MET A 124 15.56 -2.17 5.94
C MET A 124 15.56 -3.18 7.09
N ARG A 125 14.60 -4.10 7.15
CA ARG A 125 14.55 -5.14 8.18
C ARG A 125 15.71 -6.14 8.07
N LEU A 126 16.18 -6.44 6.86
CA LEU A 126 17.37 -7.28 6.66
C LEU A 126 18.61 -6.58 7.20
N LEU A 127 18.80 -5.30 6.86
CA LEU A 127 19.92 -4.48 7.35
C LEU A 127 19.86 -4.25 8.87
N ASP A 128 18.67 -4.19 9.47
CA ASP A 128 18.53 -4.15 10.92
C ASP A 128 19.07 -5.42 11.60
N ARG A 129 18.83 -6.60 11.00
CA ARG A 129 19.35 -7.88 11.50
C ARG A 129 20.83 -8.07 11.19
N HIS A 130 21.30 -7.54 10.06
CA HIS A 130 22.67 -7.69 9.58
C HIS A 130 23.28 -6.32 9.19
N PRO A 131 23.58 -5.43 10.15
CA PRO A 131 24.04 -4.07 9.85
C PRO A 131 25.35 -3.98 9.05
N HIS A 132 26.21 -5.02 9.14
CA HIS A 132 27.46 -5.09 8.38
C HIS A 132 27.23 -5.12 6.85
N LEU A 133 26.09 -5.64 6.39
CA LEU A 133 25.72 -5.66 4.96
C LEU A 133 25.44 -4.26 4.39
N LEU A 134 25.42 -3.22 5.23
CA LEU A 134 25.33 -1.84 4.73
C LEU A 134 26.55 -1.47 3.88
N ALA A 135 27.73 -2.01 4.20
CA ALA A 135 28.93 -1.80 3.39
C ALA A 135 28.74 -2.39 1.98
N ASP A 136 28.28 -3.64 1.92
CA ASP A 136 27.99 -4.32 0.64
C ASP A 136 26.89 -3.59 -0.14
N ALA A 137 25.83 -3.13 0.53
CA ALA A 137 24.76 -2.36 -0.10
C ALA A 137 25.29 -1.07 -0.74
N LYS A 138 26.25 -0.37 -0.11
CA LYS A 138 26.90 0.81 -0.68
C LYS A 138 27.71 0.44 -1.93
N THR A 139 28.49 -0.63 -1.87
CA THR A 139 29.28 -1.10 -3.02
C THR A 139 28.38 -1.53 -4.19
N LEU A 140 27.29 -2.26 -3.92
CA LEU A 140 26.33 -2.71 -4.93
C LEU A 140 25.57 -1.54 -5.56
N ALA A 141 25.27 -0.49 -4.78
CA ALA A 141 24.58 0.70 -5.29
C ALA A 141 25.41 1.47 -6.32
N GLU A 142 26.74 1.38 -6.29
CA GLU A 142 27.62 1.93 -7.34
C GLU A 142 27.56 1.14 -8.65
N GLY A 143 26.95 -0.05 -8.63
CA GLY A 143 26.78 -0.94 -9.79
C GLY A 143 28.11 -1.42 -10.37
N ALA A 144 29.18 -1.44 -9.57
CA ALA A 144 30.52 -1.78 -10.02
C ALA A 144 30.65 -3.18 -10.60
N ASP A 145 29.93 -4.11 -9.99
CA ASP A 145 29.76 -5.51 -10.37
C ASP A 145 28.98 -5.68 -11.68
N MET A 146 28.15 -4.71 -12.05
CA MET A 146 27.36 -4.73 -13.30
C MET A 146 28.02 -3.95 -14.45
N ARG A 147 29.12 -3.22 -14.21
CA ARG A 147 29.84 -2.49 -15.27
C ARG A 147 30.45 -3.48 -16.26
N GLY A 148 29.88 -3.56 -17.46
CA GLY A 148 30.26 -4.50 -18.52
C GLY A 148 29.35 -5.74 -18.65
N ALA A 149 28.36 -5.91 -17.76
CA ALA A 149 27.36 -6.97 -17.87
C ALA A 149 26.37 -6.76 -19.03
N PHE A 150 26.27 -5.53 -19.52
CA PHE A 150 25.34 -5.14 -20.57
C PHE A 150 26.08 -4.50 -21.74
N THR A 151 26.01 -5.13 -22.91
CA THR A 151 26.42 -4.53 -24.18
C THR A 151 25.21 -3.84 -24.82
N TYR A 152 25.27 -2.52 -24.94
CA TYR A 152 24.28 -1.75 -25.70
C TYR A 152 24.83 -1.46 -27.10
N ILE A 153 24.26 -2.13 -28.11
CA ILE A 153 24.57 -1.86 -29.52
C ILE A 153 23.39 -1.08 -30.10
N LYS A 154 23.65 0.18 -30.47
CA LYS A 154 22.68 1.04 -31.15
C LYS A 154 22.91 0.93 -32.66
N HIS A 155 21.99 0.31 -33.38
CA HIS A 155 22.01 0.30 -34.85
C HIS A 155 21.36 1.58 -35.37
N ASP A 156 22.17 2.57 -35.75
CA ASP A 156 21.69 3.91 -36.12
C ASP A 156 21.38 4.12 -37.62
N ASN A 157 21.39 3.08 -38.45
CA ASN A 157 21.02 3.23 -39.86
C ASN A 157 19.96 2.21 -40.27
N ALA A 158 18.82 2.71 -40.76
CA ALA A 158 17.99 1.98 -41.69
C ALA A 158 18.84 1.76 -42.96
N GLU A 159 19.32 0.52 -43.16
CA GLU A 159 19.90 0.11 -44.42
C GLU A 159 18.88 0.44 -45.52
N THR A 160 19.18 1.48 -46.31
CA THR A 160 18.43 1.74 -47.53
C THR A 160 18.71 0.56 -48.46
N LEU A 161 17.74 -0.35 -48.54
CA LEU A 161 17.67 -1.41 -49.54
C LEU A 161 17.91 -0.78 -50.92
N LYS A 162 19.13 -0.91 -51.44
CA LYS A 162 19.41 -0.68 -52.85
C LYS A 162 18.80 -1.84 -53.62
N VAL A 163 17.58 -1.63 -54.10
CA VAL A 163 16.94 -2.52 -55.07
C VAL A 163 17.77 -2.45 -56.36
N SER A 164 18.23 -3.62 -56.82
CA SER A 164 18.92 -3.81 -58.10
C SER A 164 17.90 -3.99 -59.23
#